data_AF-A0A3B9S1H3-F1
#
_entry.id   AF-A0A3B9S1H3-F1
#
_cell.length_a   1.000
_cell.length_b   1.000
_cell.length_c   1.000
_cell.angle_alpha   90.00
_cell.angle_beta   90.00
_cell.angle_gamma   90.00
#
_symmetry.space_group_name_H-M   'P 1'
#
loop_
_entity.id
_entity.type
_entity.pdbx_description
1 polymer ?
#
loop_
_entity_poly.entity_id
_entity_poly.type
_entity_poly.pdbx_seq_one_letter_code
_entity_poly.pdbx_strand_id
1 'polypeptide(L)'
;EMAVAGFSKEDLEAELKEGVLNVRSKPDQEEGEYLHRGIAKRAFSRSFTLSDDVVIKGADLVNGMLTINLERIVPEEKKARMIEIGQSTKSKVKKLN
;
A
#
# COMPACT_ATOMS: atom_id res chain seq x y z
N GLU A 1 7.03 2.04 -8.36
CA GLU A 1 8.31 1.31 -8.39
C GLU A 1 9.37 2.15 -7.68
N MET A 2 10.44 1.54 -7.18
CA MET A 2 11.56 2.26 -6.56
C MET A 2 12.90 1.60 -6.84
N ALA A 3 13.92 2.41 -7.14
CA ALA A 3 15.27 1.93 -7.33
C ALA A 3 15.91 1.59 -5.98
N VAL A 4 16.34 0.35 -5.85
CA VAL A 4 17.00 -0.23 -4.68
C VAL A 4 18.23 -1.04 -5.10
N ALA A 5 18.89 -0.60 -6.18
CA ALA A 5 20.10 -1.25 -6.67
C ALA A 5 21.16 -1.38 -5.57
N GLY A 6 21.77 -2.56 -5.48
CA GLY A 6 22.70 -2.90 -4.41
C GLY A 6 22.05 -3.55 -3.19
N PHE A 7 20.72 -3.62 -3.10
CA PHE A 7 20.04 -4.41 -2.07
C PHE A 7 19.56 -5.74 -2.65
N SER A 8 19.76 -6.83 -1.92
CA SER A 8 19.08 -8.10 -2.19
C SER A 8 17.69 -8.12 -1.54
N LYS A 9 16.92 -9.19 -1.80
CA LYS A 9 15.61 -9.37 -1.16
C LYS A 9 15.74 -9.47 0.37
N GLU A 10 16.81 -10.10 0.85
CA GLU A 10 17.08 -10.33 2.26
C GLU A 10 17.43 -9.03 2.99
N ASP A 11 18.04 -8.07 2.28
CA ASP A 11 18.38 -6.75 2.79
C ASP A 11 17.17 -5.82 2.95
N LEU A 12 16.01 -6.19 2.43
CA LEU A 12 14.82 -5.34 2.40
C LEU A 12 13.72 -5.87 3.32
N GLU A 13 12.89 -4.94 3.79
CA GLU A 13 11.69 -5.21 4.54
C GLU A 13 10.56 -4.31 4.06
N ALA A 14 9.38 -4.90 3.88
CA ALA A 14 8.15 -4.18 3.54
C ALA A 14 7.04 -4.59 4.50
N GLU A 15 6.43 -3.61 5.18
CA GLU A 15 5.39 -3.82 6.17
C GLU A 15 4.21 -2.89 5.88
N LEU A 16 2.98 -3.43 5.89
CA LEU A 16 1.76 -2.65 5.85
C LEU A 16 1.16 -2.61 7.26
N LYS A 17 1.08 -1.40 7.84
CA LYS A 17 0.46 -1.19 9.14
C LYS A 17 -0.46 0.03 9.08
N GLU A 18 -1.70 -0.13 9.52
CA GLU A 18 -2.68 0.97 9.64
C GLU A 18 -2.82 1.81 8.34
N GLY A 19 -2.85 1.14 7.19
CA GLY A 19 -2.96 1.79 5.88
C GLY A 19 -1.67 2.46 5.37
N VAL A 20 -0.55 2.31 6.07
CA VAL A 20 0.76 2.83 5.65
C VAL A 20 1.70 1.68 5.30
N LEU A 21 2.10 1.62 4.03
CA LEU A 21 3.14 0.72 3.55
C LEU A 21 4.51 1.35 3.80
N ASN A 22 5.31 0.71 4.65
CA ASN A 22 6.69 1.08 4.93
C ASN A 22 7.64 0.12 4.21
N VAL A 23 8.59 0.67 3.45
CA VAL A 23 9.64 -0.09 2.77
C VAL A 23 10.99 0.45 3.23
N ARG A 24 11.84 -0.42 3.78
CA ARG A 24 13.13 -0.02 4.36
C ARG A 24 14.23 -1.03 4.06
N SER A 25 15.47 -0.56 4.04
CA SER A 25 16.64 -1.42 4.13
C SER A 25 16.84 -1.88 5.57
N LYS A 26 17.20 -3.15 5.77
CA LYS A 26 17.67 -3.67 7.05
C LYS A 26 19.07 -3.12 7.36
N PRO A 27 19.44 -3.02 8.65
CA PRO A 27 20.80 -2.70 9.04
C PRO A 27 21.76 -3.77 8.49
N ASP A 28 22.88 -3.32 7.95
CA ASP A 28 23.97 -4.20 7.52
C ASP A 28 24.50 -4.95 8.75
N GLN A 29 24.51 -6.29 8.70
CA GLN A 29 25.07 -7.12 9.78
C GLN A 29 26.55 -7.46 9.56
N GLU A 30 27.18 -6.91 8.52
CA GLU A 30 28.53 -7.30 8.14
C GLU A 30 29.61 -6.61 8.99
N GLU A 31 30.19 -7.38 9.93
CA GLU A 31 31.44 -7.11 10.64
C GLU A 31 32.69 -7.46 9.79
N GLY A 32 32.67 -7.16 8.49
CA GLY A 32 33.79 -7.46 7.58
C GLY A 32 34.72 -6.28 7.39
N GLU A 33 36.03 -6.45 7.64
CA GLU A 33 37.06 -5.48 7.23
C GLU A 33 37.14 -5.42 5.70
N TYR A 34 36.51 -4.41 5.12
CA TYR A 34 36.60 -4.12 3.69
C TYR A 34 37.90 -3.35 3.38
N LEU A 35 38.77 -3.92 2.54
CA LEU A 35 39.98 -3.23 2.05
C LEU A 35 39.64 -1.95 1.26
N HIS A 36 38.52 -1.93 0.52
CA HIS A 36 37.98 -0.73 -0.12
C HIS A 36 36.47 -0.88 -0.39
N ARG A 37 35.66 0.06 0.12
CA ARG A 37 34.20 0.12 -0.12
C ARG A 37 33.90 1.28 -1.07
N GLY A 38 33.93 1.02 -2.38
CA GLY A 38 33.76 2.05 -3.41
C GLY A 38 32.38 2.72 -3.43
N ILE A 39 31.32 2.01 -3.00
CA ILE A 39 29.97 2.58 -2.81
C ILE A 39 29.35 1.96 -1.56
N ALA A 40 29.07 2.80 -0.56
CA ALA A 40 28.31 2.37 0.60
C ALA A 40 26.82 2.24 0.24
N LYS A 41 26.23 1.05 0.47
CA LYS A 41 24.76 0.90 0.54
C LYS A 41 24.24 1.88 1.60
N ARG A 42 23.47 2.89 1.16
CA ARG A 42 22.88 3.87 2.07
C ARG A 42 21.58 3.32 2.62
N ALA A 43 21.45 3.26 3.94
CA ALA A 43 20.19 2.90 4.56
C ALA A 43 19.06 3.84 4.09
N PHE A 44 17.88 3.29 3.85
CA PHE A 44 16.71 4.06 3.45
C PHE A 44 15.44 3.56 4.14
N SER A 45 14.46 4.46 4.21
CA SER A 45 13.09 4.16 4.57
C SER A 45 12.16 5.05 3.75
N ARG A 46 11.08 4.47 3.25
CA ARG A 46 10.01 5.14 2.50
C ARG A 46 8.67 4.65 3.01
N SER A 47 7.75 5.59 3.18
CA SER A 47 6.39 5.31 3.65
C SER A 47 5.39 5.81 2.62
N PHE A 48 4.36 5.01 2.36
CA PHE A 48 3.28 5.31 1.42
C PHE A 48 1.95 5.10 2.12
N THR A 49 1.10 6.12 2.14
CA THR A 49 -0.28 5.98 2.60
C THR A 49 -1.11 5.36 1.48
N LEU A 50 -1.76 4.24 1.77
CA LEU A 50 -2.70 3.57 0.88
C LEU A 50 -4.13 4.01 1.21
N SER A 51 -4.98 4.07 0.19
CA SER A 51 -6.41 4.27 0.38
C SER A 51 -7.09 2.98 0.83
N ASP A 52 -8.23 3.08 1.52
CA ASP A 52 -8.98 1.92 2.04
C ASP A 52 -9.43 0.93 0.95
N ASP A 53 -9.59 1.41 -0.28
CA ASP A 53 -9.97 0.62 -1.45
C ASP A 53 -8.77 0.05 -2.20
N VAL A 54 -7.56 0.06 -1.63
CA VAL A 54 -6.33 -0.48 -2.24
C VAL A 54 -5.79 -1.65 -1.43
N VAL A 55 -5.44 -2.74 -2.11
CA VAL A 55 -4.79 -3.91 -1.52
C VAL A 55 -3.48 -4.25 -2.23
N ILE A 56 -2.53 -4.80 -1.48
CA ILE A 56 -1.26 -5.29 -2.03
C ILE A 56 -1.47 -6.70 -2.58
N LYS A 57 -1.05 -6.93 -3.83
CA LYS A 57 -1.10 -8.24 -4.50
C LYS A 57 0.23 -8.99 -4.43
N GLY A 58 1.34 -8.26 -4.38
CA GLY A 58 2.68 -8.83 -4.33
C GLY A 58 3.76 -7.77 -4.38
N ALA A 59 5.01 -8.21 -4.29
CA ALA A 59 6.18 -7.37 -4.40
C ALA A 59 7.31 -8.15 -5.08
N ASP A 60 7.94 -7.54 -6.08
CA ASP A 60 8.97 -8.16 -6.89
C ASP A 60 10.21 -7.26 -6.95
N LEU A 61 11.39 -7.87 -6.84
CA LEU A 61 12.68 -7.19 -7.00
C LEU A 61 13.37 -7.75 -8.24
N VAL A 62 13.49 -6.93 -9.29
CA VAL A 62 14.10 -7.32 -10.55
C VAL A 62 15.11 -6.25 -10.98
N ASN A 63 16.35 -6.66 -11.24
CA ASN A 63 17.43 -5.77 -11.71
C ASN A 63 17.61 -4.49 -10.86
N GLY A 64 17.46 -4.60 -9.54
CA GLY A 64 17.59 -3.46 -8.62
C GLY A 64 16.38 -2.52 -8.57
N MET A 65 15.25 -2.92 -9.17
CA MET A 65 13.98 -2.21 -9.07
C MET A 65 12.99 -3.01 -8.22
N LEU A 66 12.49 -2.41 -7.15
CA LEU A 66 11.41 -2.97 -6.35
C LEU A 66 10.07 -2.45 -6.86
N THR A 67 9.19 -3.36 -7.23
CA THR A 67 7.83 -3.09 -7.71
C THR A 67 6.83 -3.67 -6.71
N ILE A 68 5.93 -2.82 -6.20
CA ILE A 68 4.82 -3.22 -5.35
C ILE A 68 3.55 -3.23 -6.19
N ASN A 69 2.94 -4.40 -6.33
CA ASN A 69 1.72 -4.59 -7.12
C ASN A 69 0.52 -4.24 -6.24
N LEU A 70 -0.23 -3.21 -6.65
CA LEU A 70 -1.42 -2.72 -5.97
C LEU A 70 -2.66 -2.98 -6.82
N GLU A 71 -3.75 -3.40 -6.19
CA GLU A 71 -5.06 -3.52 -6.83
C GLU A 71 -6.07 -2.64 -6.10
N ARG A 72 -6.91 -1.94 -6.87
CA ARG A 72 -8.00 -1.14 -6.34
C ARG A 72 -9.30 -1.95 -6.33
N ILE A 73 -9.82 -2.25 -5.14
CA ILE A 73 -11.10 -2.93 -4.92
C ILE A 73 -12.14 -1.87 -4.61
N VAL A 74 -12.96 -1.49 -5.59
CA VAL A 74 -14.08 -0.55 -5.38
C VAL A 74 -15.27 -1.30 -4.77
N PRO A 75 -15.66 -1.00 -3.52
CA PRO A 75 -16.83 -1.62 -2.89
C PRO A 75 -18.10 -1.34 -3.69
N GLU A 76 -19.01 -2.32 -3.75
CA GLU A 76 -20.31 -2.21 -4.44
C GLU A 76 -21.11 -0.98 -3.99
N GLU A 77 -21.10 -0.69 -2.69
CA GLU A 77 -21.76 0.48 -2.08
C GLU A 77 -21.19 1.84 -2.52
N LYS A 78 -19.93 1.87 -2.96
CA LYS A 78 -19.31 3.08 -3.54
C LYS A 78 -19.58 3.19 -5.05
N LYS A 79 -20.11 2.13 -5.69
CA LYS A 79 -20.55 2.23 -7.08
C LYS A 79 -21.76 3.16 -7.15
N ALA A 80 -21.77 4.03 -8.15
CA ALA A 80 -22.92 4.86 -8.42
C ALA A 80 -24.14 3.96 -8.70
N ARG A 81 -25.23 4.18 -7.97
CA ARG A 81 -26.52 3.52 -8.20
C ARG A 81 -27.60 4.55 -8.49
N MET A 82 -28.47 4.23 -9.44
CA MET A 82 -29.63 5.05 -9.73
C MET A 82 -30.66 4.87 -8.61
N ILE A 83 -31.20 5.99 -8.10
CA ILE A 83 -32.26 5.97 -7.09
C ILE A 83 -33.57 6.24 -7.82
N GLU A 84 -34.55 5.37 -7.65
CA GLU A 84 -35.90 5.63 -8.16
C GLU A 84 -36.54 6.78 -7.40
N ILE A 85 -37.05 7.78 -8.14
CA ILE A 85 -37.81 8.89 -7.56
C ILE A 85 -39.26 8.44 -7.38
N GLY A 86 -39.62 8.06 -6.16
CA GLY A 86 -40.99 7.68 -5.80
C GLY A 86 -41.92 8.89 -5.68
N GLN A 87 -43.20 8.72 -6.02
CA GLN A 87 -44.24 9.72 -5.76
C GLN A 87 -44.72 9.60 -4.31
N SER A 88 -44.67 10.70 -3.56
CA SER A 88 -45.15 10.77 -2.17
C SER A 88 -46.68 10.72 -2.11
N THR A 89 -47.26 9.53 -2.21
CA THR A 89 -48.69 9.34 -1.91
C THR A 89 -48.89 9.41 -0.39
N LYS A 90 -49.15 10.63 0.09
CA LYS A 90 -49.73 11.01 1.40
C LYS A 90 -49.85 9.86 2.40
N SER A 91 -48.91 9.76 3.34
CA SER A 91 -49.10 9.03 4.59
C SER A 91 -50.35 9.58 5.29
N LYS A 92 -51.46 8.83 5.25
CA LYS A 92 -52.55 8.98 6.21
C LYS A 92 -51.97 8.67 7.58
N VAL A 93 -51.48 9.70 8.28
CA VAL A 93 -51.22 9.62 9.72
C VAL A 93 -52.57 9.37 10.38
N LYS A 94 -52.86 8.10 10.66
CA LYS A 94 -53.98 7.68 11.50
C LYS A 94 -53.65 8.18 12.91
N LYS A 95 -54.21 9.33 13.32
CA LYS A 95 -54.25 9.72 14.73
C LYS A 95 -55.04 8.64 15.46
N LEU A 96 -54.38 7.94 16.38
CA LEU A 96 -55.03 7.13 17.40
C LEU A 96 -55.50 8.11 18.49
N ASN A 97 -56.80 8.10 18.76
CA ASN A 97 -57.39 8.75 19.93
C ASN A 97 -57.10 7.92 21.19
#